data_AF-A0A5R9EP65-F1
#
_entry.id   AF-A0A5R9EP65-F1
#
_cell.length_a   1.000
_cell.length_b   1.000
_cell.length_c   1.000
_cell.angle_alpha   90.00
_cell.angle_beta   90.00
_cell.angle_gamma   90.00
#
_symmetry.space_group_name_H-M   'P 1'
#
loop_
_entity.id
_entity.type
_entity.pdbx_description
1 polymer ?
#
loop_
_entity_poly.entity_id
_entity_poly.type
_entity_poly.pdbx_seq_one_letter_code
_entity_poly.pdbx_strand_id
1 'polypeptide(L)'
;MFTSELALKSNNGFGIKASAPWTGDSVPHVSGEVGGARESEFRKYPSHEASIKDHAEFFTSTPFRQTDKVYGLAIKATNYKDEAKYLAPKFKGDMYSYAGDPNYATKLIDKVERYNLTQYDTKKGNDTMSFPRPKMTDRRKQALGYPGSGAYAKRSVSAIKNIVWHYTATKHEGNGATIIKNHERYWRNTYGWDIGGYHYYIDRQGNIYWNYDLEIVTYGAGRLNPQLMHISCEASSASNYTSAQVKAREALTLWLMSEPLKHLGGQDMRGHKEIPYNSTSCPGYSVAELNQYRKDLSAKLKAGSKPVDPNNPQGMATTPFKDYKEPRLPFDELKKGDTVTLDTNWQWADLTKRQLLASPKYKELLGTKDKISEVIKLDKPGNHSKVAYRLEKYNSIILEEYLEESKRSWELKPVEVETPEEVKQKYEELQEGEYIDNDGVVWVWGKK
;
A
#
# COMPACT_ATOMS: atom_id res chain seq x y z
N MET A 1 -10.02 -11.88 14.33
CA MET A 1 -10.12 -12.33 15.73
C MET A 1 -9.81 -13.81 15.79
N PHE A 2 -9.09 -14.26 16.81
CA PHE A 2 -8.83 -15.69 17.03
C PHE A 2 -10.05 -16.35 17.66
N THR A 3 -10.49 -17.48 17.11
CA THR A 3 -11.74 -18.16 17.53
C THR A 3 -11.55 -19.63 17.89
N SER A 4 -10.32 -20.15 17.82
CA SER A 4 -10.02 -21.52 18.21
C SER A 4 -10.06 -21.67 19.73
N GLU A 5 -10.35 -22.88 20.21
CA GLU A 5 -10.33 -23.18 21.65
C GLU A 5 -8.98 -22.83 22.28
N LEU A 6 -7.88 -23.19 21.62
CA LEU A 6 -6.53 -22.91 22.08
C LEU A 6 -6.24 -21.40 22.17
N ALA A 7 -6.77 -20.60 21.23
CA ALA A 7 -6.64 -19.15 21.31
C ALA A 7 -7.52 -18.55 22.42
N LEU A 8 -8.76 -19.02 22.57
CA LEU A 8 -9.69 -18.49 23.57
C LEU A 8 -9.28 -18.84 25.01
N LYS A 9 -8.77 -20.06 25.24
CA LYS A 9 -8.42 -20.55 26.59
C LYS A 9 -6.98 -20.27 26.99
N SER A 10 -6.07 -20.17 26.02
CA SER A 10 -4.62 -20.08 26.30
C SER A 10 -3.93 -18.90 25.61
N ASN A 11 -4.71 -18.01 24.98
CA ASN A 11 -4.22 -16.87 24.18
C ASN A 11 -3.23 -17.28 23.07
N ASN A 12 -3.19 -18.54 22.67
CA ASN A 12 -2.27 -19.02 21.64
C ASN A 12 -2.96 -19.02 20.28
N GLY A 13 -2.87 -17.86 19.61
CA GLY A 13 -3.49 -17.62 18.31
C GLY A 13 -2.84 -18.36 17.13
N PHE A 14 -1.63 -18.88 17.32
CA PHE A 14 -0.78 -19.39 16.23
C PHE A 14 -0.49 -20.89 16.33
N GLY A 15 -0.98 -21.57 17.37
CA GLY A 15 -0.76 -23.00 17.57
C GLY A 15 0.71 -23.36 17.82
N ILE A 16 1.48 -22.47 18.46
CA ILE A 16 2.91 -22.71 18.71
C ILE A 16 3.04 -23.76 19.82
N LYS A 17 3.74 -24.87 19.51
CA LYS A 17 4.05 -25.92 20.48
C LYS A 17 5.04 -25.43 21.54
N ALA A 18 4.88 -25.91 22.77
CA ALA A 18 5.84 -25.68 23.85
C ALA A 18 7.03 -26.63 23.65
N SER A 19 8.13 -26.07 23.14
CA SER A 19 9.41 -26.76 22.98
C SER A 19 10.53 -25.81 23.38
N ALA A 20 11.69 -26.35 23.75
CA ALA A 20 12.88 -25.55 24.04
C ALA A 20 13.12 -24.51 22.91
N PRO A 21 13.41 -23.23 23.24
CA PRO A 21 13.76 -22.69 24.56
C PRO A 21 12.58 -22.10 25.35
N TRP A 22 11.33 -22.50 25.08
CA TRP A 22 10.17 -21.99 25.82
C TRP A 22 10.24 -22.35 27.32
N THR A 23 10.08 -21.35 28.18
CA THR A 23 10.09 -21.51 29.66
C THR A 23 8.80 -21.05 30.32
N GLY A 24 7.83 -20.56 29.54
CA GLY A 24 6.52 -20.14 30.04
C GLY A 24 5.55 -21.30 30.20
N ASP A 25 4.32 -20.97 30.58
CA ASP A 25 3.25 -21.95 30.75
C ASP A 25 2.95 -22.71 29.45
N SER A 26 2.51 -23.95 29.60
CA SER A 26 1.98 -24.77 28.51
C SER A 26 0.63 -25.38 28.86
N VAL A 27 -0.09 -25.81 27.82
CA VAL A 27 -1.31 -26.60 27.96
C VAL A 27 -1.28 -27.80 27.00
N PRO A 28 -1.75 -28.97 27.42
CA PRO A 28 -1.99 -30.08 26.52
C PRO A 28 -3.15 -29.74 25.57
N HIS A 29 -3.01 -30.06 24.29
CA HIS A 29 -4.07 -29.92 23.31
C HIS A 29 -3.95 -30.99 22.23
N VAL A 30 -5.10 -31.54 21.82
CA VAL A 30 -5.18 -32.51 20.73
C VAL A 30 -5.33 -31.77 19.42
N SER A 31 -4.32 -31.87 18.55
CA SER A 31 -4.33 -31.24 17.23
C SER A 31 -4.43 -32.29 16.12
N GLY A 32 -5.10 -31.93 15.02
CA GLY A 32 -5.12 -32.76 13.82
C GLY A 32 -3.79 -32.66 13.08
N GLU A 33 -3.04 -33.76 13.00
CA GLU A 33 -1.79 -33.85 12.24
C GLU A 33 -1.93 -34.77 11.02
N VAL A 34 -0.96 -34.69 10.10
CA VAL A 34 -0.87 -35.64 8.99
C VAL A 34 -0.58 -37.03 9.57
N GLY A 35 -1.60 -37.90 9.58
CA GLY A 35 -1.54 -39.23 10.18
C GLY A 35 -2.42 -39.43 11.42
N GLY A 36 -3.19 -38.42 11.84
CA GLY A 36 -4.19 -38.54 12.89
C GLY A 36 -4.09 -37.47 13.97
N ALA A 37 -5.08 -37.43 14.87
CA ALA A 37 -5.07 -36.55 16.01
C ALA A 37 -3.98 -36.96 17.01
N ARG A 38 -3.18 -36.00 17.48
CA ARG A 38 -2.14 -36.22 18.49
C ARG A 38 -2.19 -35.16 19.56
N GLU A 39 -1.97 -35.57 20.80
CA GLU A 39 -1.78 -34.68 21.92
C GLU A 39 -0.36 -34.09 21.88
N SER A 40 -0.23 -32.82 22.16
CA SER A 40 1.05 -32.12 22.29
C SER A 40 0.91 -30.99 23.29
N GLU A 41 2.03 -30.55 23.86
CA GLU A 41 2.09 -29.34 24.68
C GLU A 41 2.15 -28.09 23.79
N PHE A 42 1.29 -27.12 24.07
CA PHE A 42 1.23 -25.84 23.37
C PHE A 42 1.52 -24.70 24.34
N ARG A 43 2.19 -23.65 23.86
CA ARG A 43 2.48 -22.46 24.67
C ARG A 43 1.17 -21.84 25.16
N LYS A 44 1.16 -21.35 26.40
CA LYS A 44 0.09 -20.54 26.97
C LYS A 44 0.63 -19.14 27.23
N TYR A 45 -0.13 -18.13 26.79
CA TYR A 45 0.28 -16.74 26.88
C TYR A 45 -0.60 -15.96 27.86
N PRO A 46 -0.05 -14.93 28.54
CA PRO A 46 -0.84 -14.06 29.40
C PRO A 46 -1.83 -13.19 28.62
N SER A 47 -1.58 -12.94 27.33
CA SER A 47 -2.47 -12.17 26.46
C SER A 47 -2.28 -12.55 24.99
N HIS A 48 -3.27 -12.23 24.15
CA HIS A 48 -3.16 -12.37 22.70
C HIS A 48 -2.01 -11.52 22.14
N GLU A 49 -1.76 -10.34 22.70
CA GLU A 49 -0.64 -9.48 22.32
C GLU A 49 0.71 -10.17 22.58
N ALA A 50 0.87 -10.84 23.72
CA ALA A 50 2.08 -11.61 24.01
C ALA A 50 2.30 -12.75 22.99
N SER A 51 1.21 -13.40 22.55
CA SER A 51 1.30 -14.43 21.51
C SER A 51 1.69 -13.85 20.14
N ILE A 52 1.22 -12.65 19.80
CA ILE A 52 1.58 -11.95 18.56
C ILE A 52 3.05 -11.55 18.59
N LYS A 53 3.54 -11.04 19.73
CA LYS A 53 4.95 -10.68 19.90
C LYS A 53 5.87 -11.90 19.77
N ASP A 54 5.55 -13.00 20.45
CA ASP A 54 6.32 -14.25 20.36
C ASP A 54 6.30 -14.83 18.93
N HIS A 55 5.16 -14.76 18.24
CA HIS A 55 5.07 -15.17 16.83
C HIS A 55 5.90 -14.29 15.90
N ALA A 56 5.91 -12.98 16.09
CA ALA A 56 6.69 -12.04 15.30
C ALA A 56 8.21 -12.30 15.39
N GLU A 57 8.67 -12.80 16.54
CA GLU A 57 10.08 -13.15 16.79
C GLU A 57 10.38 -14.63 16.48
N PHE A 58 9.36 -15.47 16.25
CA PHE A 58 9.47 -16.93 16.22
C PHE A 58 10.55 -17.44 15.25
N PHE A 59 10.56 -16.92 14.02
CA PHE A 59 11.49 -17.38 12.98
C PHE A 59 12.95 -17.01 13.27
N THR A 60 13.18 -15.96 14.06
CA THR A 60 14.51 -15.43 14.38
C THR A 60 14.94 -15.69 15.82
N SER A 61 14.08 -16.28 16.66
CA SER A 61 14.28 -16.39 18.11
C SER A 61 15.49 -17.25 18.52
N THR A 62 16.03 -18.09 17.64
CA THR A 62 17.26 -18.86 17.89
C THR A 62 18.15 -18.94 16.65
N PRO A 63 19.48 -19.08 16.82
CA PRO A 63 20.39 -19.30 15.68
C PRO A 63 20.02 -20.54 14.84
N PHE A 64 19.53 -21.61 15.49
CA PHE A 64 19.09 -22.83 14.81
C PHE A 64 17.92 -22.57 13.84
N ARG A 65 16.93 -21.77 14.25
CA ARG A 65 15.77 -21.43 13.41
C ARG A 65 16.15 -20.59 12.18
N GLN A 66 17.17 -19.76 12.31
CA GLN A 66 17.67 -18.92 11.22
C GLN A 66 18.52 -19.69 10.19
N THR A 67 18.84 -20.96 10.42
CA THR A 67 19.57 -21.79 9.44
C THR A 67 18.72 -22.11 8.21
N ASP A 68 19.34 -22.27 7.04
CA ASP A 68 18.67 -22.64 5.79
C ASP A 68 17.98 -24.00 5.82
N LYS A 69 18.36 -24.84 6.79
CA LYS A 69 17.73 -26.13 7.07
C LYS A 69 16.33 -25.99 7.69
N VAL A 70 16.07 -24.89 8.40
CA VAL A 70 14.81 -24.65 9.12
C VAL A 70 14.04 -23.50 8.46
N TYR A 71 14.34 -22.24 8.78
CA TYR A 71 13.61 -21.07 8.23
C TYR A 71 14.48 -20.06 7.49
N GLY A 72 15.81 -20.23 7.44
CA GLY A 72 16.73 -19.29 6.78
C GLY A 72 16.37 -18.98 5.33
N LEU A 73 15.92 -19.99 4.57
CA LEU A 73 15.47 -19.78 3.18
C LEU A 73 14.15 -18.99 3.11
N ALA A 74 13.23 -19.21 4.04
CA ALA A 74 11.98 -18.44 4.12
C ALA A 74 12.27 -16.97 4.49
N ILE A 75 13.11 -16.75 5.50
CA ILE A 75 13.55 -15.41 5.96
C ILE A 75 14.24 -14.63 4.82
N LYS A 76 15.05 -15.31 4.01
CA LYS A 76 15.78 -14.71 2.88
C LYS A 76 14.95 -14.57 1.60
N ALA A 77 13.76 -15.16 1.54
CA ALA A 77 12.93 -15.10 0.35
C ALA A 77 12.54 -13.64 0.05
N THR A 78 12.58 -13.28 -1.22
CA THR A 78 12.23 -11.93 -1.70
C THR A 78 10.80 -11.85 -2.25
N ASN A 79 10.09 -12.98 -2.30
CA ASN A 79 8.70 -13.04 -2.71
C ASN A 79 7.93 -14.08 -1.88
N TYR A 80 6.63 -13.81 -1.67
CA TYR A 80 5.76 -14.63 -0.83
C TYR A 80 5.56 -16.06 -1.35
N LYS A 81 5.76 -16.32 -2.66
CA LYS A 81 5.61 -17.67 -3.23
C LYS A 81 6.75 -18.57 -2.81
N ASP A 82 7.97 -18.08 -2.88
CA ASP A 82 9.16 -18.77 -2.39
C ASP A 82 9.12 -18.91 -0.87
N GLU A 83 8.74 -17.86 -0.15
CA GLU A 83 8.55 -17.93 1.31
C GLU A 83 7.55 -19.03 1.70
N ALA A 84 6.37 -19.04 1.07
CA ALA A 84 5.35 -20.07 1.30
C ALA A 84 5.87 -21.49 0.99
N LYS A 85 6.67 -21.63 -0.08
CA LYS A 85 7.30 -22.89 -0.45
C LYS A 85 8.32 -23.35 0.60
N TYR A 86 9.12 -22.43 1.16
CA TYR A 86 10.12 -22.76 2.18
C TYR A 86 9.51 -23.04 3.56
N LEU A 87 8.29 -22.56 3.84
CA LEU A 87 7.56 -22.89 5.06
C LEU A 87 6.86 -24.26 5.03
N ALA A 88 6.59 -24.78 3.83
CA ALA A 88 5.94 -26.08 3.65
C ALA A 88 6.94 -27.26 3.78
N PRO A 89 6.46 -28.49 4.05
CA PRO A 89 7.30 -29.68 3.98
C PRO A 89 7.88 -29.86 2.56
N LYS A 90 9.18 -30.18 2.44
CA LYS A 90 9.82 -30.51 1.17
C LYS A 90 9.68 -32.00 0.86
N PHE A 91 9.71 -32.83 1.90
CA PHE A 91 9.52 -34.28 1.84
C PHE A 91 8.55 -34.77 2.91
N LYS A 92 7.93 -35.94 2.66
CA LYS A 92 7.08 -36.61 3.65
C LYS A 92 7.94 -37.02 4.86
N GLY A 93 7.62 -36.50 6.04
CA GLY A 93 8.41 -36.72 7.26
C GLY A 93 9.48 -35.67 7.53
N ASP A 94 9.49 -34.56 6.79
CA ASP A 94 10.33 -33.41 7.14
C ASP A 94 10.01 -32.90 8.56
N MET A 95 11.02 -32.92 9.41
CA MET A 95 10.92 -32.56 10.82
C MET A 95 11.16 -31.06 11.09
N TYR A 96 11.48 -30.28 10.06
CA TYR A 96 11.91 -28.87 10.17
C TYR A 96 11.04 -27.87 9.40
N SER A 97 9.84 -28.28 8.93
CA SER A 97 8.89 -27.37 8.28
C SER A 97 8.05 -26.61 9.30
N TYR A 98 7.50 -25.46 8.89
CA TYR A 98 6.60 -24.69 9.75
C TYR A 98 5.23 -25.36 9.91
N ALA A 99 4.73 -25.96 8.82
CA ALA A 99 3.49 -26.73 8.81
C ALA A 99 3.76 -28.17 8.36
N GLY A 100 2.98 -29.12 8.87
CA GLY A 100 3.05 -30.54 8.44
C GLY A 100 2.20 -30.86 7.20
N ASP A 101 1.37 -29.92 6.73
CA ASP A 101 0.49 -30.11 5.58
C ASP A 101 1.27 -29.94 4.25
N PRO A 102 1.31 -30.95 3.36
CA PRO A 102 1.99 -30.84 2.07
C PRO A 102 1.39 -29.75 1.16
N ASN A 103 0.13 -29.36 1.37
CA ASN A 103 -0.55 -28.31 0.59
C ASN A 103 -0.43 -26.93 1.24
N TYR A 104 0.37 -26.77 2.30
CA TYR A 104 0.47 -25.52 3.04
C TYR A 104 0.88 -24.33 2.16
N ALA A 105 1.90 -24.51 1.31
CA ALA A 105 2.36 -23.47 0.39
C ALA A 105 1.23 -23.00 -0.54
N THR A 106 0.52 -23.94 -1.17
CA THR A 106 -0.60 -23.64 -2.06
C THR A 106 -1.71 -22.89 -1.36
N LYS A 107 -2.08 -23.30 -0.13
CA LYS A 107 -3.12 -22.62 0.66
C LYS A 107 -2.70 -21.21 1.07
N LEU A 108 -1.42 -21.02 1.40
CA LEU A 108 -0.89 -19.71 1.79
C LEU A 108 -0.85 -18.76 0.59
N ILE A 109 -0.33 -19.21 -0.56
CA ILE A 109 -0.34 -18.46 -1.83
C ILE A 109 -1.77 -18.09 -2.23
N ASP A 110 -2.70 -19.05 -2.19
CA ASP A 110 -4.12 -18.81 -2.50
C ASP A 110 -4.74 -17.75 -1.58
N LYS A 111 -4.42 -17.72 -0.28
CA LYS A 111 -4.90 -16.67 0.62
C LYS A 111 -4.28 -15.31 0.30
N VAL A 112 -2.96 -15.26 0.08
CA VAL A 112 -2.25 -14.03 -0.27
C VAL A 112 -2.81 -13.43 -1.56
N GLU A 113 -3.01 -14.25 -2.60
CA GLU A 113 -3.57 -13.83 -3.89
C GLU A 113 -5.06 -13.48 -3.77
N ARG A 114 -5.87 -14.31 -3.11
CA ARG A 114 -7.31 -14.10 -2.95
C ARG A 114 -7.63 -12.78 -2.24
N TYR A 115 -6.90 -12.47 -1.18
CA TYR A 115 -7.11 -11.27 -0.38
C TYR A 115 -6.17 -10.12 -0.74
N ASN A 116 -5.35 -10.30 -1.80
CA ASN A 116 -4.38 -9.30 -2.24
C ASN A 116 -3.48 -8.82 -1.10
N LEU A 117 -2.99 -9.73 -0.25
CA LEU A 117 -2.27 -9.35 0.97
C LEU A 117 -0.91 -8.72 0.70
N THR A 118 -0.35 -8.91 -0.50
CA THR A 118 0.86 -8.23 -0.97
C THR A 118 0.73 -6.70 -0.94
N GLN A 119 -0.50 -6.15 -0.90
CA GLN A 119 -0.72 -4.72 -0.67
C GLN A 119 -0.17 -4.22 0.68
N TYR A 120 0.09 -5.13 1.62
CA TYR A 120 0.65 -4.85 2.94
C TYR A 120 2.14 -5.22 3.05
N ASP A 121 2.73 -5.85 2.03
CA ASP A 121 4.16 -6.22 1.98
C ASP A 121 5.07 -5.00 1.77
N THR A 122 4.67 -3.85 2.30
CA THR A 122 5.44 -2.62 2.34
C THR A 122 6.67 -2.85 3.22
N LYS A 123 7.72 -3.45 2.65
CA LYS A 123 9.07 -3.25 3.16
C LYS A 123 9.39 -1.76 3.03
N LYS A 124 10.08 -1.27 4.06
CA LYS A 124 10.76 0.03 4.13
C LYS A 124 11.16 0.54 2.74
N GLY A 125 10.50 1.61 2.28
CA GLY A 125 10.84 2.36 1.07
C GLY A 125 10.60 1.60 -0.24
N ASN A 126 10.02 2.29 -1.22
CA ASN A 126 9.89 1.84 -2.62
C ASN A 126 8.96 0.68 -2.91
N ASP A 127 7.70 1.00 -3.18
CA ASP A 127 7.14 0.76 -4.51
C ASP A 127 5.84 1.56 -4.63
N THR A 128 5.96 2.86 -4.81
CA THR A 128 4.87 3.60 -5.45
C THR A 128 4.82 3.18 -6.89
N MET A 129 4.00 2.18 -7.16
CA MET A 129 3.51 1.90 -8.51
C MET A 129 3.08 3.23 -9.13
N SER A 130 3.64 3.60 -10.29
CA SER A 130 3.22 4.83 -10.98
C SER A 130 1.72 4.83 -11.31
N PHE A 131 1.08 3.66 -11.27
CA PHE A 131 -0.34 3.48 -11.43
C PHE A 131 -0.87 2.63 -10.27
N PRO A 132 -1.43 3.25 -9.21
CA PRO A 132 -1.94 2.51 -8.06
C PRO A 132 -3.13 1.64 -8.47
N ARG A 133 -3.26 0.46 -7.84
CA ARG A 133 -4.43 -0.41 -8.02
C ARG A 133 -5.71 0.37 -7.69
N PRO A 134 -6.66 0.50 -8.64
CA PRO A 134 -7.91 1.18 -8.36
C PRO A 134 -8.72 0.45 -7.27
N LYS A 135 -9.42 1.22 -6.44
CA LYS A 135 -10.43 0.66 -5.53
C LYS A 135 -11.52 -0.03 -6.36
N MET A 136 -11.80 -1.28 -6.02
CA MET A 136 -12.77 -2.10 -6.75
C MET A 136 -13.58 -2.98 -5.80
N THR A 137 -14.82 -3.26 -6.18
CA THR A 137 -15.70 -4.21 -5.48
C THR A 137 -15.46 -5.61 -6.02
N ASP A 138 -15.02 -6.53 -5.17
CA ASP A 138 -14.88 -7.94 -5.54
C ASP A 138 -16.27 -8.57 -5.70
N ARG A 139 -16.59 -8.97 -6.93
CA ARG A 139 -17.82 -9.65 -7.34
C ARG A 139 -17.56 -11.08 -7.84
N ARG A 140 -16.36 -11.64 -7.69
CA ARG A 140 -16.03 -12.98 -8.21
C ARG A 140 -16.95 -14.07 -7.67
N LYS A 141 -17.48 -13.89 -6.46
CA LYS A 141 -18.43 -14.81 -5.83
C LYS A 141 -19.90 -14.60 -6.24
N GLN A 142 -20.19 -13.56 -7.02
CA GLN A 142 -21.53 -13.15 -7.41
C GLN A 142 -21.69 -13.10 -8.93
N ALA A 143 -20.59 -13.25 -9.67
CA ALA A 143 -20.58 -13.26 -11.11
C ALA A 143 -21.18 -14.56 -11.67
N LEU A 144 -21.70 -14.48 -12.90
CA LEU A 144 -22.22 -15.63 -13.64
C LEU A 144 -21.18 -16.76 -13.72
N GLY A 145 -21.48 -17.89 -13.08
CA GLY A 145 -20.62 -19.09 -13.08
C GLY A 145 -20.07 -19.49 -11.71
N TYR A 146 -20.23 -18.65 -10.68
CA TYR A 146 -19.90 -18.99 -9.30
C TYR A 146 -21.15 -19.37 -8.47
N PRO A 147 -21.09 -20.30 -7.49
CA PRO A 147 -19.97 -21.20 -7.14
C PRO A 147 -19.98 -22.55 -7.88
N GLY A 148 -20.95 -22.82 -8.75
CA GLY A 148 -21.14 -24.15 -9.30
C GLY A 148 -21.68 -24.12 -10.73
N SER A 149 -20.86 -24.60 -11.66
CA SER A 149 -21.18 -25.68 -12.62
C SER A 149 -20.24 -25.76 -13.83
N GLY A 150 -19.34 -24.80 -14.07
CA GLY A 150 -18.49 -24.82 -15.27
C GLY A 150 -17.04 -25.21 -15.01
N ALA A 151 -16.54 -26.19 -15.75
CA ALA A 151 -15.11 -26.30 -16.04
C ALA A 151 -14.74 -25.18 -17.04
N TYR A 152 -14.50 -23.98 -16.53
CA TYR A 152 -14.18 -22.85 -17.40
C TYR A 152 -12.80 -23.01 -18.01
N ALA A 153 -12.67 -22.63 -19.28
CA ALA A 153 -11.37 -22.57 -19.94
C ALA A 153 -10.46 -21.64 -19.14
N LYS A 154 -9.29 -22.16 -18.76
CA LYS A 154 -8.24 -21.40 -18.10
C LYS A 154 -7.13 -21.06 -19.09
N ARG A 155 -6.42 -19.98 -18.81
CA ARG A 155 -5.23 -19.56 -19.53
C ARG A 155 -4.17 -19.05 -18.55
N SER A 156 -2.91 -19.02 -18.98
CA SER A 156 -1.91 -18.23 -18.26
C SER A 156 -2.16 -16.74 -18.48
N VAL A 157 -1.75 -15.91 -17.51
CA VAL A 157 -1.83 -14.45 -17.64
C VAL A 157 -1.03 -13.94 -18.86
N SER A 158 0.12 -14.57 -19.16
CA SER A 158 0.95 -14.25 -20.33
C SER A 158 0.32 -14.60 -21.70
N ALA A 159 -0.73 -15.43 -21.70
CA ALA A 159 -1.51 -15.73 -22.90
C ALA A 159 -2.39 -14.55 -23.33
N ILE A 160 -2.70 -13.62 -22.41
CA ILE A 160 -3.45 -12.41 -22.72
C ILE A 160 -2.59 -11.51 -23.62
N LYS A 161 -3.10 -11.19 -24.80
CA LYS A 161 -2.46 -10.34 -25.81
C LYS A 161 -3.09 -8.96 -25.91
N ASN A 162 -4.35 -8.81 -25.51
CA ASN A 162 -5.03 -7.51 -25.58
C ASN A 162 -5.94 -7.26 -24.38
N ILE A 163 -5.97 -6.00 -23.96
CA ILE A 163 -7.03 -5.43 -23.13
C ILE A 163 -8.11 -4.88 -24.06
N VAL A 164 -9.32 -5.42 -23.97
CA VAL A 164 -10.45 -5.05 -24.84
C VAL A 164 -11.43 -4.18 -24.08
N TRP A 165 -11.66 -2.98 -24.58
CA TRP A 165 -12.67 -2.06 -24.07
C TRP A 165 -14.03 -2.33 -24.70
N HIS A 166 -15.03 -2.38 -23.83
CA HIS A 166 -16.44 -2.61 -24.16
C HIS A 166 -17.33 -1.51 -23.57
N TYR A 167 -18.53 -1.40 -24.12
CA TYR A 167 -19.69 -0.91 -23.37
C TYR A 167 -20.69 -2.03 -23.16
N THR A 168 -21.70 -1.75 -22.36
CA THR A 168 -22.82 -2.64 -22.03
C THR A 168 -24.06 -2.46 -22.91
N ALA A 169 -24.12 -1.42 -23.75
CA ALA A 169 -25.28 -1.07 -24.56
C ALA A 169 -26.52 -0.64 -23.76
N THR A 170 -26.36 -0.22 -22.48
CA THR A 170 -27.47 0.18 -21.59
C THR A 170 -27.56 1.69 -21.40
N LYS A 171 -28.79 2.22 -21.26
CA LYS A 171 -29.08 3.67 -21.16
C LYS A 171 -28.92 4.29 -19.76
N HIS A 172 -28.06 3.74 -18.89
CA HIS A 172 -27.89 4.20 -17.49
C HIS A 172 -29.15 4.11 -16.61
N GLU A 173 -29.93 3.04 -16.73
CA GLU A 173 -31.14 2.84 -15.93
C GLU A 173 -30.85 1.89 -14.74
N GLY A 174 -31.06 2.38 -13.51
CA GLY A 174 -30.84 1.60 -12.27
C GLY A 174 -29.44 1.72 -11.64
N ASN A 175 -29.15 0.93 -10.59
CA ASN A 175 -27.82 0.87 -9.96
C ASN A 175 -26.87 0.00 -10.81
N GLY A 176 -25.59 0.38 -10.94
CA GLY A 176 -24.57 -0.36 -11.69
C GLY A 176 -24.49 -1.85 -11.35
N ALA A 177 -24.56 -2.23 -10.06
CA ALA A 177 -24.56 -3.63 -9.65
C ALA A 177 -25.79 -4.42 -10.16
N THR A 178 -26.93 -3.75 -10.34
CA THR A 178 -28.15 -4.33 -10.91
C THR A 178 -27.99 -4.55 -12.41
N ILE A 179 -27.37 -3.60 -13.13
CA ILE A 179 -27.13 -3.71 -14.57
C ILE A 179 -26.21 -4.89 -14.88
N ILE A 180 -25.17 -5.11 -14.07
CA ILE A 180 -24.29 -6.27 -14.25
C ILE A 180 -25.07 -7.58 -14.09
N LYS A 181 -25.89 -7.69 -13.03
CA LYS A 181 -26.74 -8.87 -12.80
C LYS A 181 -27.75 -9.09 -13.94
N ASN A 182 -28.28 -8.01 -14.52
CA ASN A 182 -29.21 -8.09 -15.65
C ASN A 182 -28.51 -8.59 -16.92
N HIS A 183 -27.29 -8.12 -17.19
CA HIS A 183 -26.46 -8.65 -18.28
C HIS A 183 -26.18 -10.15 -18.10
N GLU A 184 -25.73 -10.53 -16.91
CA GLU A 184 -25.44 -11.92 -16.55
C GLU A 184 -26.69 -12.80 -16.70
N ARG A 185 -27.86 -12.33 -16.26
CA ARG A 185 -29.15 -13.03 -16.44
C ARG A 185 -29.52 -13.15 -17.91
N TYR A 186 -29.35 -12.09 -18.70
CA TYR A 186 -29.63 -12.10 -20.12
C TYR A 186 -28.74 -13.11 -20.86
N TRP A 187 -27.44 -13.12 -20.60
CA TRP A 187 -26.53 -14.09 -21.23
C TRP A 187 -26.88 -15.54 -20.89
N ARG A 188 -27.20 -15.81 -19.62
CA ARG A 188 -27.64 -17.13 -19.19
C ARG A 188 -28.96 -17.54 -19.87
N ASN A 189 -29.96 -16.67 -19.82
CA ASN A 189 -31.33 -17.03 -20.24
C ASN A 189 -31.50 -17.03 -21.75
N THR A 190 -30.80 -16.15 -22.47
CA THR A 190 -30.96 -15.99 -23.92
C THR A 190 -29.95 -16.83 -24.70
N TYR A 191 -28.70 -16.91 -24.22
CA TYR A 191 -27.61 -17.56 -24.94
C TYR A 191 -27.09 -18.82 -24.24
N GLY A 192 -27.65 -19.19 -23.10
CA GLY A 192 -27.21 -20.37 -22.35
C GLY A 192 -25.80 -20.23 -21.76
N TRP A 193 -25.27 -19.01 -21.62
CA TRP A 193 -23.91 -18.82 -21.14
C TRP A 193 -23.78 -19.24 -19.67
N ASP A 194 -22.77 -20.05 -19.41
CA ASP A 194 -22.36 -20.54 -18.10
C ASP A 194 -21.33 -19.63 -17.41
N ILE A 195 -20.74 -18.70 -18.16
CA ILE A 195 -19.84 -17.64 -17.69
C ILE A 195 -20.16 -16.29 -18.35
N GLY A 196 -19.90 -15.19 -17.63
CA GLY A 196 -20.07 -13.84 -18.16
C GLY A 196 -18.99 -13.39 -19.15
N GLY A 197 -19.23 -12.24 -19.77
CA GLY A 197 -18.37 -11.68 -20.82
C GLY A 197 -17.18 -10.83 -20.34
N TYR A 198 -17.22 -10.22 -19.15
CA TYR A 198 -16.24 -9.19 -18.78
C TYR A 198 -15.58 -9.45 -17.42
N HIS A 199 -14.25 -9.25 -17.36
CA HIS A 199 -13.46 -9.39 -16.14
C HIS A 199 -13.73 -8.23 -15.18
N TYR A 200 -13.88 -7.03 -15.75
CA TYR A 200 -14.18 -5.82 -15.01
C TYR A 200 -15.36 -5.09 -15.62
N TYR A 201 -16.23 -4.59 -14.74
CA TYR A 201 -17.30 -3.66 -15.07
C TYR A 201 -17.05 -2.30 -14.43
N ILE A 202 -17.49 -1.22 -15.07
CA ILE A 202 -17.39 0.14 -14.57
C ILE A 202 -18.76 0.82 -14.68
N ASP A 203 -19.38 1.13 -13.55
CA ASP A 203 -20.66 1.85 -13.54
C ASP A 203 -20.48 3.34 -13.89
N ARG A 204 -21.60 4.05 -14.10
CA ARG A 204 -21.58 5.48 -14.45
C ARG A 204 -20.91 6.40 -13.43
N GLN A 205 -20.81 5.98 -12.16
CA GLN A 205 -20.08 6.71 -11.11
C GLN A 205 -18.57 6.42 -11.13
N GLY A 206 -18.11 5.51 -11.98
CA GLY A 206 -16.71 5.09 -12.05
C GLY A 206 -16.33 4.02 -11.03
N ASN A 207 -17.30 3.39 -10.35
CA ASN A 207 -16.99 2.27 -9.48
C ASN A 207 -16.63 1.05 -10.33
N ILE A 208 -15.52 0.39 -9.97
CA ILE A 208 -15.03 -0.79 -10.66
C ILE A 208 -15.52 -2.04 -9.93
N TYR A 209 -16.04 -3.00 -10.68
CA TYR A 209 -16.48 -4.30 -10.17
C TYR A 209 -15.64 -5.41 -10.81
N TRP A 210 -15.04 -6.25 -9.98
CA TRP A 210 -14.16 -7.34 -10.42
C TRP A 210 -14.92 -8.66 -10.44
N ASN A 211 -15.16 -9.19 -11.63
CA ASN A 211 -16.01 -10.36 -11.84
C ASN A 211 -15.24 -11.68 -12.01
N TYR A 212 -14.07 -11.67 -12.64
CA TYR A 212 -13.29 -12.90 -12.91
C TYR A 212 -11.79 -12.66 -12.78
N ASP A 213 -11.06 -13.66 -12.30
CA ASP A 213 -9.60 -13.69 -12.30
C ASP A 213 -9.06 -13.69 -13.75
N LEU A 214 -7.85 -13.18 -13.96
CA LEU A 214 -7.27 -13.00 -15.30
C LEU A 214 -7.02 -14.33 -16.03
N GLU A 215 -6.86 -15.40 -15.27
CA GLU A 215 -6.67 -16.78 -15.73
C GLU A 215 -7.95 -17.39 -16.28
N ILE A 216 -9.12 -16.80 -16.00
CA ILE A 216 -10.40 -17.31 -16.49
C ILE A 216 -10.71 -16.73 -17.86
N VAL A 217 -11.05 -17.59 -18.82
CA VAL A 217 -11.48 -17.17 -20.15
C VAL A 217 -12.97 -16.84 -20.12
N THR A 218 -13.31 -15.57 -20.29
CA THR A 218 -14.69 -15.04 -20.34
C THR A 218 -15.18 -14.85 -21.77
N TYR A 219 -16.49 -14.68 -21.97
CA TYR A 219 -17.11 -14.67 -23.32
C TYR A 219 -17.30 -13.28 -23.95
N GLY A 220 -16.31 -12.39 -23.86
CA GLY A 220 -16.48 -10.98 -24.23
C GLY A 220 -16.40 -10.66 -25.73
N ALA A 221 -15.62 -11.40 -26.52
CA ALA A 221 -15.33 -11.06 -27.93
C ALA A 221 -15.12 -12.29 -28.84
N GLY A 222 -15.86 -13.37 -28.59
CA GLY A 222 -15.93 -14.54 -29.47
C GLY A 222 -14.63 -15.37 -29.55
N ARG A 223 -14.24 -15.78 -30.76
CA ARG A 223 -13.22 -16.82 -30.99
C ARG A 223 -11.87 -16.55 -30.32
N LEU A 224 -11.49 -15.28 -30.13
CA LEU A 224 -10.19 -14.90 -29.58
C LEU A 224 -10.16 -14.77 -28.06
N ASN A 225 -11.28 -15.01 -27.35
CA ASN A 225 -11.37 -14.90 -25.89
C ASN A 225 -10.19 -15.52 -25.10
N PRO A 226 -9.59 -16.67 -25.48
CA PRO A 226 -8.42 -17.20 -24.77
C PRO A 226 -7.21 -16.25 -24.72
N GLN A 227 -7.16 -15.21 -25.55
CA GLN A 227 -6.10 -14.21 -25.61
C GLN A 227 -6.54 -12.81 -25.14
N LEU A 228 -7.78 -12.64 -24.67
CA LEU A 228 -8.37 -11.32 -24.40
C LEU A 228 -8.79 -11.17 -22.93
N MET A 229 -8.50 -9.99 -22.38
CA MET A 229 -9.08 -9.53 -21.12
C MET A 229 -10.04 -8.38 -21.41
N HIS A 230 -11.14 -8.27 -20.68
CA HIS A 230 -12.22 -7.36 -21.03
C HIS A 230 -12.61 -6.42 -19.88
N ILE A 231 -12.69 -5.13 -20.21
CA ILE A 231 -13.21 -4.07 -19.35
C ILE A 231 -14.45 -3.49 -20.03
N SER A 232 -15.59 -3.50 -19.34
CA SER A 232 -16.85 -2.96 -19.88
C SER A 232 -17.37 -1.80 -19.04
N CYS A 233 -17.72 -0.71 -19.70
CA CYS A 233 -18.38 0.43 -19.07
C CYS A 233 -19.91 0.35 -19.26
N GLU A 234 -20.65 0.72 -18.22
CA GLU A 234 -22.09 0.98 -18.28
C GLU A 234 -22.36 2.12 -19.27
N ALA A 235 -22.75 1.86 -20.52
CA ALA A 235 -23.01 2.92 -21.51
C ALA A 235 -23.71 2.35 -22.75
N SER A 236 -24.47 3.17 -23.46
CA SER A 236 -25.12 2.80 -24.73
C SER A 236 -24.38 3.25 -25.99
N SER A 237 -23.43 4.18 -25.87
CA SER A 237 -22.67 4.78 -26.99
C SER A 237 -21.43 5.53 -26.49
N ALA A 238 -20.58 6.01 -27.39
CA ALA A 238 -19.43 6.85 -27.02
C ALA A 238 -19.85 8.18 -26.36
N SER A 239 -20.95 8.78 -26.79
CA SER A 239 -21.51 10.01 -26.20
C SER A 239 -22.13 9.80 -24.82
N ASN A 240 -22.24 8.54 -24.37
CA ASN A 240 -22.90 8.18 -23.12
C ASN A 240 -21.93 7.88 -21.97
N TYR A 241 -20.61 7.85 -22.22
CA TYR A 241 -19.64 7.68 -21.14
C TYR A 241 -19.56 8.92 -20.24
N THR A 242 -19.56 8.70 -18.93
CA THR A 242 -19.26 9.78 -17.98
C THR A 242 -17.76 10.00 -17.84
N SER A 243 -17.35 11.20 -17.42
CA SER A 243 -15.95 11.48 -17.12
C SER A 243 -15.39 10.57 -16.02
N ALA A 244 -16.22 10.15 -15.06
CA ALA A 244 -15.82 9.22 -14.00
C ALA A 244 -15.49 7.83 -14.57
N GLN A 245 -16.30 7.34 -15.52
CA GLN A 245 -16.04 6.08 -16.22
C GLN A 245 -14.75 6.12 -17.03
N VAL A 246 -14.55 7.20 -17.79
CA VAL A 246 -13.33 7.34 -18.62
C VAL A 246 -12.09 7.35 -17.73
N LYS A 247 -12.11 8.11 -16.62
CA LYS A 247 -11.03 8.13 -15.63
C LYS A 247 -10.80 6.75 -15.00
N ALA A 248 -11.85 6.07 -14.56
CA ALA A 248 -11.75 4.75 -13.95
C ALA A 248 -11.23 3.69 -14.92
N ARG A 249 -11.71 3.68 -16.17
CA ARG A 249 -11.26 2.77 -17.24
C ARG A 249 -9.79 2.97 -17.56
N GLU A 250 -9.37 4.23 -17.67
CA GLU A 250 -7.96 4.56 -17.91
C GLU A 250 -7.07 4.13 -16.73
N ALA A 251 -7.43 4.50 -15.50
CA ALA A 251 -6.68 4.11 -14.30
C ALA A 251 -6.56 2.58 -14.17
N LEU A 252 -7.65 1.85 -14.41
CA LEU A 252 -7.67 0.39 -14.42
C LEU A 252 -6.78 -0.18 -15.53
N THR A 253 -6.85 0.37 -16.74
CA THR A 253 -6.04 -0.09 -17.87
C THR A 253 -4.54 0.13 -17.61
N LEU A 254 -4.17 1.30 -17.08
CA LEU A 254 -2.79 1.63 -16.74
C LEU A 254 -2.25 0.77 -15.60
N TRP A 255 -3.02 0.58 -14.52
CA TRP A 255 -2.63 -0.33 -13.45
C TRP A 255 -2.41 -1.75 -13.98
N LEU A 256 -3.37 -2.27 -14.75
CA LEU A 256 -3.27 -3.60 -15.36
C LEU A 256 -2.00 -3.75 -16.20
N MET A 257 -1.70 -2.77 -17.06
CA MET A 257 -0.50 -2.76 -17.90
C MET A 257 0.79 -2.49 -17.11
N SER A 258 0.71 -1.96 -15.89
CA SER A 258 1.90 -1.67 -15.06
C SER A 258 2.34 -2.86 -14.22
N GLU A 259 1.43 -3.77 -13.87
CA GLU A 259 1.70 -4.82 -12.89
C GLU A 259 1.21 -6.20 -13.37
N PRO A 260 -0.09 -6.54 -13.33
CA PRO A 260 -0.53 -7.90 -13.61
C PRO A 260 -0.39 -8.28 -15.09
N LEU A 261 -0.36 -7.32 -16.01
CA LEU A 261 -0.19 -7.49 -17.45
C LEU A 261 0.99 -6.67 -17.98
N LYS A 262 2.09 -6.60 -17.22
CA LYS A 262 3.30 -5.80 -17.56
C LYS A 262 3.96 -6.14 -18.91
N HIS A 263 3.60 -7.28 -19.50
CA HIS A 263 4.04 -7.66 -20.85
C HIS A 263 3.24 -6.94 -21.96
N LEU A 264 2.20 -6.19 -21.61
CA LEU A 264 1.39 -5.38 -22.52
C LEU A 264 1.71 -3.90 -22.37
N GLY A 265 1.64 -3.17 -23.47
CA GLY A 265 1.73 -1.72 -23.50
C GLY A 265 0.46 -1.06 -24.06
N GLY A 266 0.45 0.27 -24.12
CA GLY A 266 -0.69 1.02 -24.66
C GLY A 266 -1.11 0.59 -26.06
N GLN A 267 -0.18 0.11 -26.89
CA GLN A 267 -0.46 -0.41 -28.24
C GLN A 267 -1.26 -1.72 -28.25
N ASP A 268 -1.39 -2.40 -27.12
CA ASP A 268 -2.12 -3.67 -26.99
C ASP A 268 -3.57 -3.49 -26.55
N MET A 269 -4.02 -2.25 -26.34
CA MET A 269 -5.43 -1.93 -26.10
C MET A 269 -6.23 -1.97 -27.41
N ARG A 270 -7.39 -2.62 -27.39
CA ARG A 270 -8.34 -2.68 -28.53
C ARG A 270 -9.73 -2.28 -28.09
N GLY A 271 -10.49 -1.63 -28.96
CA GLY A 271 -11.95 -1.65 -28.86
C GLY A 271 -12.49 -3.00 -29.34
N HIS A 272 -13.64 -3.46 -28.83
CA HIS A 272 -14.26 -4.72 -29.29
C HIS A 272 -14.42 -4.80 -30.82
N LYS A 273 -14.80 -3.70 -31.48
CA LYS A 273 -14.89 -3.59 -32.94
C LYS A 273 -13.59 -3.88 -33.70
N GLU A 274 -12.45 -3.78 -33.04
CA GLU A 274 -11.13 -4.04 -33.65
C GLU A 274 -10.70 -5.51 -33.49
N ILE A 275 -11.50 -6.33 -32.79
CA ILE A 275 -11.22 -7.75 -32.63
C ILE A 275 -11.72 -8.51 -33.86
N PRO A 276 -10.86 -9.30 -34.54
CA PRO A 276 -11.26 -10.12 -35.68
C PRO A 276 -12.49 -11.01 -35.39
N TYR A 277 -13.25 -11.33 -36.44
CA TYR A 277 -14.46 -12.16 -36.38
C TYR A 277 -15.65 -11.56 -35.60
N ASN A 278 -15.59 -10.28 -35.25
CA ASN A 278 -16.68 -9.57 -34.58
C ASN A 278 -17.18 -8.43 -35.49
N SER A 279 -18.51 -8.31 -35.64
CA SER A 279 -19.16 -7.16 -36.28
C SER A 279 -19.96 -6.42 -35.22
N THR A 280 -19.42 -5.31 -34.72
CA THR A 280 -20.01 -4.56 -33.61
C THR A 280 -19.59 -3.10 -33.65
N SER A 281 -20.44 -2.21 -33.14
CA SER A 281 -20.09 -0.80 -32.93
C SER A 281 -19.40 -0.57 -31.57
N CYS A 282 -19.41 -1.56 -30.66
CA CYS A 282 -18.75 -1.52 -29.36
C CYS A 282 -17.23 -1.25 -29.50
N PRO A 283 -16.61 -0.34 -28.72
CA PRO A 283 -17.15 0.41 -27.57
C PRO A 283 -17.71 1.79 -27.93
N GLY A 284 -18.13 2.02 -29.17
CA GLY A 284 -18.73 3.26 -29.64
C GLY A 284 -17.74 4.29 -30.18
N TYR A 285 -16.44 4.08 -29.98
CA TYR A 285 -15.39 4.97 -30.51
C TYR A 285 -15.08 4.69 -31.99
N SER A 286 -14.66 5.72 -32.69
CA SER A 286 -14.00 5.62 -33.99
C SER A 286 -12.61 4.98 -33.87
N VAL A 287 -12.07 4.48 -34.97
CA VAL A 287 -10.71 3.93 -35.03
C VAL A 287 -9.67 5.02 -34.70
N ALA A 288 -9.92 6.27 -35.10
CA ALA A 288 -9.04 7.40 -34.80
C ALA A 288 -8.95 7.68 -33.29
N GLU A 289 -10.10 7.69 -32.59
CA GLU A 289 -10.12 7.85 -31.13
C GLU A 289 -9.40 6.70 -30.42
N LEU A 290 -9.64 5.45 -30.83
CA LEU A 290 -8.95 4.29 -30.24
C LEU A 290 -7.42 4.36 -30.45
N ASN A 291 -6.98 4.80 -31.64
CA ASN A 291 -5.56 5.07 -31.90
C ASN A 291 -5.00 6.16 -30.98
N GLN A 292 -5.76 7.22 -30.71
CA GLN A 292 -5.33 8.27 -29.79
C GLN A 292 -5.21 7.75 -28.36
N TYR A 293 -6.22 7.01 -27.87
CA TYR A 293 -6.14 6.38 -26.54
C TYR A 293 -4.94 5.44 -26.39
N ARG A 294 -4.60 4.66 -27.42
CA ARG A 294 -3.39 3.82 -27.41
C ARG A 294 -2.12 4.66 -27.26
N LYS A 295 -2.00 5.77 -27.99
CA LYS A 295 -0.87 6.71 -27.89
C LYS A 295 -0.78 7.31 -26.48
N ASP A 296 -1.90 7.76 -25.92
CA ASP A 296 -1.96 8.37 -24.60
C ASP A 296 -1.58 7.36 -23.50
N LEU A 297 -2.10 6.14 -23.56
CA LEU A 297 -1.71 5.05 -22.66
C LEU A 297 -0.22 4.74 -22.77
N SER A 298 0.32 4.64 -24.00
CA SER A 298 1.76 4.43 -24.21
C SER A 298 2.61 5.57 -23.64
N ALA A 299 2.18 6.82 -23.80
CA ALA A 299 2.88 7.98 -23.25
C ALA A 299 2.84 7.98 -21.72
N LYS A 300 1.67 7.70 -21.11
CA LYS A 300 1.51 7.61 -19.66
C LYS A 300 2.37 6.48 -19.08
N LEU A 301 2.34 5.28 -19.64
CA LEU A 301 3.18 4.16 -19.20
C LEU A 301 4.67 4.51 -19.24
N LYS A 302 5.13 5.15 -20.33
CA LYS A 302 6.51 5.65 -20.43
C LYS A 302 6.83 6.73 -19.40
N ALA A 303 5.92 7.67 -19.17
CA ALA A 303 6.08 8.73 -18.17
C ALA A 303 6.11 8.17 -16.74
N GLY A 304 5.32 7.13 -16.48
CA GLY A 304 5.28 6.37 -15.24
C GLY A 304 6.39 5.34 -15.05
N SER A 305 7.34 5.27 -15.98
CA SER A 305 8.54 4.45 -15.87
C SER A 305 9.72 5.18 -15.22
N LYS A 306 9.54 6.43 -14.75
CA LYS A 306 10.58 7.12 -13.98
C LYS A 306 10.68 6.45 -12.60
N PRO A 307 11.88 6.08 -12.13
CA PRO A 307 12.08 5.56 -10.78
C PRO A 307 11.44 6.54 -9.80
N VAL A 308 10.39 6.10 -9.09
CA VAL A 308 9.85 6.92 -8.03
C VAL A 308 10.86 6.89 -6.90
N ASP A 309 11.13 8.08 -6.36
CA ASP A 309 12.04 8.22 -5.25
C ASP A 309 11.42 7.63 -3.96
N PRO A 310 12.07 6.66 -3.29
CA PRO A 310 11.56 6.08 -2.02
C PRO A 310 11.19 7.11 -0.99
N ASN A 311 11.99 8.17 -0.96
CA ASN A 311 11.93 9.19 0.05
C ASN A 311 11.06 10.36 -0.41
N ASN A 312 10.66 10.38 -1.69
CA ASN A 312 9.70 11.32 -2.25
C ASN A 312 8.66 10.63 -3.16
N PRO A 313 7.86 9.70 -2.61
CA PRO A 313 6.92 8.87 -3.37
C PRO A 313 5.81 9.67 -4.07
N GLN A 314 5.53 10.87 -3.57
CA GLN A 314 4.48 11.76 -4.07
C GLN A 314 5.00 12.78 -5.08
N GLY A 315 6.31 12.77 -5.38
CA GLY A 315 6.93 13.76 -6.27
C GLY A 315 6.80 15.20 -5.75
N MET A 316 6.86 15.38 -4.42
CA MET A 316 6.83 16.68 -3.75
C MET A 316 7.94 17.59 -4.28
N ALA A 317 7.67 18.89 -4.32
CA ALA A 317 8.70 19.88 -4.66
C ALA A 317 9.84 19.81 -3.63
N THR A 318 11.08 19.83 -4.12
CA THR A 318 12.27 19.62 -3.30
C THR A 318 13.14 20.87 -3.23
N THR A 319 13.77 21.12 -2.08
CA THR A 319 14.82 22.13 -1.92
C THR A 319 16.04 21.47 -1.27
N PRO A 320 17.27 21.66 -1.79
CA PRO A 320 18.46 21.10 -1.15
C PRO A 320 18.64 21.61 0.29
N PHE A 321 19.22 20.77 1.16
CA PHE A 321 19.70 21.23 2.46
C PHE A 321 20.75 22.31 2.25
N LYS A 322 20.68 23.36 3.06
CA LYS A 322 21.76 24.34 3.16
C LYS A 322 22.90 23.77 4.00
N ASP A 323 24.07 24.38 3.86
CA ASP A 323 25.17 24.12 4.80
C ASP A 323 24.72 24.41 6.23
N TYR A 324 25.27 23.65 7.17
CA TYR A 324 24.88 23.77 8.56
C TYR A 324 25.26 25.14 9.11
N LYS A 325 24.28 25.78 9.75
CA LYS A 325 24.46 26.95 10.58
C LYS A 325 23.92 26.62 11.97
N GLU A 326 24.69 26.89 13.00
CA GLU A 326 24.24 26.67 14.38
C GLU A 326 22.91 27.42 14.61
N PRO A 327 21.88 26.74 15.16
CA PRO A 327 20.66 27.44 15.51
C PRO A 327 20.99 28.48 16.58
N ARG A 328 20.35 29.65 16.49
CA ARG A 328 20.49 30.72 17.49
C ARG A 328 20.19 30.21 18.90
N LEU A 329 19.29 29.25 19.02
CA LEU A 329 18.96 28.56 20.27
C LEU A 329 19.20 27.06 20.10
N PRO A 330 20.02 26.43 20.96
CA PRO A 330 20.20 24.99 20.94
C PRO A 330 18.87 24.23 21.04
N PHE A 331 18.70 23.21 20.21
CA PHE A 331 17.53 22.35 20.27
C PHE A 331 17.59 21.40 21.47
N ASP A 332 16.44 21.20 22.11
CA ASP A 332 16.25 20.19 23.14
C ASP A 332 16.34 18.79 22.54
N GLU A 333 17.00 17.90 23.26
CA GLU A 333 17.07 16.49 22.89
C GLU A 333 15.67 15.84 23.00
N LEU A 334 15.26 15.17 21.92
CA LEU A 334 14.05 14.37 21.86
C LEU A 334 14.41 12.89 21.71
N LYS A 335 13.60 12.02 22.31
CA LYS A 335 13.81 10.57 22.28
C LYS A 335 12.66 9.85 21.60
N LYS A 336 12.93 8.61 21.16
CA LYS A 336 11.91 7.70 20.68
C LYS A 336 10.76 7.58 21.70
N GLY A 337 9.53 7.69 21.21
CA GLY A 337 8.29 7.66 21.99
C GLY A 337 7.80 9.04 22.45
N ASP A 338 8.63 10.09 22.38
CA ASP A 338 8.16 11.45 22.66
C ASP A 338 7.09 11.86 21.64
N THR A 339 6.07 12.59 22.12
CA THR A 339 5.04 13.19 21.27
C THR A 339 5.51 14.57 20.82
N VAL A 340 5.42 14.83 19.53
CA VAL A 340 5.92 16.06 18.91
C VAL A 340 4.87 16.70 18.01
N THR A 341 5.00 18.01 17.82
CA THR A 341 4.08 18.88 17.09
C THR A 341 4.80 19.51 15.91
N LEU A 342 4.16 19.50 14.74
CA LEU A 342 4.70 20.13 13.52
C LEU A 342 4.64 21.66 13.61
N ASP A 343 5.81 22.31 13.58
CA ASP A 343 5.95 23.76 13.69
C ASP A 343 5.48 24.50 12.42
N THR A 344 5.22 25.78 12.55
CA THR A 344 4.78 26.79 11.57
C THR A 344 5.60 26.98 10.30
N ASN A 345 6.69 26.25 10.10
CA ASN A 345 7.46 26.22 8.84
C ASN A 345 7.92 24.80 8.48
N TRP A 346 7.20 23.78 8.95
CA TRP A 346 7.64 22.40 8.83
C TRP A 346 7.80 21.93 7.38
N GLN A 347 8.82 21.10 7.16
CA GLN A 347 9.03 20.37 5.92
C GLN A 347 9.44 18.93 6.21
N TRP A 348 9.10 17.99 5.32
CA TRP A 348 9.66 16.64 5.37
C TRP A 348 11.10 16.65 4.85
N ALA A 349 11.84 15.60 5.14
CA ALA A 349 13.24 15.46 4.74
C ALA A 349 13.49 14.14 4.01
N ASP A 350 14.22 14.20 2.90
CA ASP A 350 14.96 13.09 2.32
C ASP A 350 16.43 13.22 2.73
N LEU A 351 16.85 12.41 3.70
CA LEU A 351 18.22 12.42 4.19
C LEU A 351 19.22 11.83 3.18
N THR A 352 18.77 10.94 2.30
CA THR A 352 19.63 10.28 1.30
C THR A 352 20.07 11.27 0.24
N LYS A 353 19.13 12.10 -0.24
CA LYS A 353 19.40 13.15 -1.22
C LYS A 353 19.74 14.50 -0.60
N ARG A 354 19.63 14.62 0.73
CA ARG A 354 19.77 15.88 1.48
C ARG A 354 18.85 16.97 0.95
N GLN A 355 17.55 16.68 0.93
CA GLN A 355 16.52 17.58 0.41
C GLN A 355 15.37 17.73 1.39
N LEU A 356 14.83 18.94 1.48
CA LEU A 356 13.56 19.25 2.10
C LEU A 356 12.44 19.01 1.08
N LEU A 357 11.33 18.43 1.53
CA LEU A 357 10.18 18.09 0.71
C LEU A 357 8.97 18.90 1.17
N ALA A 358 8.41 19.70 0.25
CA ALA A 358 7.25 20.52 0.51
C ALA A 358 5.96 19.69 0.41
N SER A 359 5.28 19.49 1.54
CA SER A 359 4.03 18.74 1.58
C SER A 359 2.87 19.53 0.95
N PRO A 360 2.10 18.95 0.01
CA PRO A 360 0.86 19.58 -0.48
C PRO A 360 -0.20 19.72 0.62
N LYS A 361 -0.07 18.96 1.72
CA LYS A 361 -0.97 18.99 2.89
C LYS A 361 -0.46 19.89 4.01
N TYR A 362 0.45 20.81 3.72
CA TYR A 362 1.05 21.71 4.70
C TYR A 362 0.04 22.29 5.70
N LYS A 363 -1.03 22.92 5.18
CA LYS A 363 -2.08 23.57 5.98
C LYS A 363 -2.91 22.59 6.81
N GLU A 364 -3.10 21.36 6.34
CA GLU A 364 -3.91 20.34 7.03
C GLU A 364 -3.17 19.73 8.22
N LEU A 365 -1.84 19.68 8.16
CA LEU A 365 -1.02 19.01 9.17
C LEU A 365 -0.33 19.98 10.13
N LEU A 366 -0.39 21.28 9.87
CA LEU A 366 0.16 22.29 10.76
C LEU A 366 -0.40 22.14 12.19
N GLY A 367 0.48 22.10 13.20
CA GLY A 367 0.11 21.95 14.61
C GLY A 367 -0.40 20.55 14.99
N THR A 368 -0.37 19.58 14.08
CA THR A 368 -0.74 18.20 14.41
C THR A 368 0.38 17.48 15.16
N LYS A 369 -0.03 16.52 16.00
CA LYS A 369 0.88 15.71 16.83
C LYS A 369 1.17 14.34 16.23
N ASP A 370 2.37 13.84 16.48
CA ASP A 370 2.81 12.48 16.17
C ASP A 370 3.83 11.98 17.22
N LYS A 371 4.20 10.70 17.17
CA LYS A 371 5.25 10.11 18.01
C LYS A 371 6.53 9.88 17.23
N ILE A 372 7.66 10.05 17.90
CA ILE A 372 8.97 9.70 17.35
C ILE A 372 9.15 8.19 17.39
N SER A 373 9.28 7.57 16.22
CA SER A 373 9.61 6.14 16.06
C SER A 373 11.12 5.86 16.06
N GLU A 374 11.92 6.83 15.64
CA GLU A 374 13.36 6.71 15.41
C GLU A 374 14.03 8.07 15.54
N VAL A 375 15.19 8.11 16.21
CA VAL A 375 16.07 9.28 16.28
C VAL A 375 17.25 9.02 15.36
N ILE A 376 17.51 9.95 14.44
CA ILE A 376 18.50 9.81 13.37
C ILE A 376 19.54 10.91 13.52
N LYS A 377 20.77 10.54 13.91
CA LYS A 377 21.90 11.48 13.88
C LYS A 377 22.33 11.69 12.42
N LEU A 378 22.50 12.94 12.02
CA LEU A 378 22.90 13.27 10.65
C LEU A 378 24.41 13.15 10.49
N ASP A 379 24.87 12.29 9.59
CA ASP A 379 26.29 12.15 9.25
C ASP A 379 26.91 13.47 8.78
N LYS A 380 26.11 14.28 8.09
CA LYS A 380 26.44 15.67 7.75
C LYS A 380 25.29 16.58 8.23
N PRO A 381 25.48 17.44 9.24
CA PRO A 381 24.48 18.43 9.63
C PRO A 381 24.06 19.33 8.45
N GLY A 382 22.89 19.93 8.51
CA GLY A 382 22.38 20.79 7.45
C GLY A 382 21.25 21.68 7.93
N ASN A 383 21.08 22.83 7.28
CA ASN A 383 20.22 23.90 7.78
C ASN A 383 20.59 24.23 9.24
N HIS A 384 19.69 24.05 10.20
CA HIS A 384 19.98 24.22 11.63
C HIS A 384 20.09 22.91 12.40
N SER A 385 19.99 21.77 11.72
CA SER A 385 19.76 20.48 12.36
C SER A 385 20.99 19.57 12.32
N LYS A 386 21.28 18.95 13.47
CA LYS A 386 22.23 17.83 13.66
C LYS A 386 21.49 16.49 13.79
N VAL A 387 20.20 16.54 14.15
CA VAL A 387 19.33 15.38 14.34
C VAL A 387 18.08 15.49 13.48
N ALA A 388 17.57 14.35 13.03
CA ALA A 388 16.27 14.20 12.41
C ALA A 388 15.48 13.09 13.12
N TYR A 389 14.17 13.09 12.92
CA TYR A 389 13.25 12.17 13.58
C TYR A 389 12.33 11.52 12.56
N ARG A 390 12.10 10.21 12.70
CA ARG A 390 11.03 9.52 11.95
C ARG A 390 9.76 9.51 12.76
N LEU A 391 8.67 9.99 12.18
CA LEU A 391 7.37 10.04 12.86
C LEU A 391 6.51 8.80 12.53
N GLU A 392 5.79 8.26 13.51
CA GLU A 392 5.04 7.00 13.41
C GLU A 392 3.83 7.10 12.47
N LYS A 393 2.92 8.05 12.71
CA LYS A 393 1.67 8.22 11.95
C LYS A 393 1.96 8.65 10.51
N TYR A 394 2.95 9.51 10.31
CA TYR A 394 3.28 10.02 8.97
C TYR A 394 4.24 9.13 8.20
N ASN A 395 5.02 8.29 8.89
CA ASN A 395 6.12 7.52 8.33
C ASN A 395 7.09 8.39 7.49
N SER A 396 7.27 9.63 7.91
CA SER A 396 8.12 10.63 7.26
C SER A 396 9.25 11.04 8.19
N ILE A 397 10.34 11.52 7.61
CA ILE A 397 11.46 12.09 8.35
C ILE A 397 11.29 13.60 8.42
N ILE A 398 11.58 14.17 9.58
CA ILE A 398 11.56 15.61 9.84
C ILE A 398 12.85 16.04 10.54
N LEU A 399 13.37 17.22 10.23
CA LEU A 399 14.51 17.79 10.93
C LEU A 399 14.07 18.36 12.28
N GLU A 400 14.95 18.33 13.29
CA GLU A 400 14.64 18.83 14.63
C GLU A 400 14.17 20.29 14.66
N GLU A 401 14.65 21.13 13.75
CA GLU A 401 14.25 22.54 13.64
C GLU A 401 12.76 22.77 13.29
N TYR A 402 12.05 21.73 12.84
CA TYR A 402 10.64 21.79 12.44
C TYR A 402 9.68 21.19 13.48
N LEU A 403 10.17 20.90 14.68
CA LEU A 403 9.35 20.43 15.79
C LEU A 403 9.27 21.52 16.87
N GLU A 404 8.09 21.72 17.45
CA GLU A 404 7.92 22.69 18.53
C GLU A 404 8.67 22.26 19.80
N GLU A 405 8.65 20.96 20.10
CA GLU A 405 9.21 20.39 21.33
C GLU A 405 10.73 20.41 21.36
N SER A 406 11.39 20.56 20.21
CA SER A 406 12.84 20.79 20.14
C SER A 406 13.21 22.22 20.60
N LYS A 407 12.22 23.11 20.74
CA LYS A 407 12.41 24.51 21.15
C LYS A 407 11.79 24.81 22.52
N ARG A 408 11.28 23.79 23.24
CA ARG A 408 10.42 23.96 24.43
C ARG A 408 11.10 24.64 25.61
N SER A 409 12.41 24.49 25.76
CA SER A 409 13.21 25.06 26.86
C SER A 409 13.46 26.57 26.71
N TRP A 410 12.94 27.21 25.66
CA TRP A 410 13.16 28.63 25.41
C TRP A 410 11.84 29.39 25.46
N GLU A 411 11.83 30.53 26.12
CA GLU A 411 10.73 31.49 26.07
C GLU A 411 11.25 32.91 25.92
N LEU A 412 10.37 33.76 25.43
CA LEU A 412 10.60 35.19 25.31
C LEU A 412 10.36 35.82 26.67
N LYS A 413 11.42 36.40 27.25
CA LYS A 413 11.35 37.16 28.49
C LYS A 413 11.54 38.64 28.14
N PRO A 414 10.65 39.54 28.60
CA PRO A 414 10.88 40.96 28.49
C PRO A 414 12.08 41.33 29.38
N VAL A 415 12.96 42.20 28.90
CA VAL A 415 13.99 42.80 29.72
C VAL A 415 13.33 43.92 30.53
N GLU A 416 13.32 43.81 31.87
CA GLU A 416 12.93 44.94 32.71
C GLU A 416 13.98 46.05 32.56
N VAL A 417 13.58 47.15 31.94
CA VAL A 417 14.34 48.40 31.84
C VAL A 417 13.52 49.50 32.50
N GLU A 418 14.14 50.32 33.34
CA GLU A 418 13.43 51.28 34.18
C GLU A 418 12.83 52.45 33.35
N THR A 419 13.40 52.80 32.19
CA THR A 419 12.85 53.84 31.29
C THR A 419 13.19 53.63 29.79
N PRO A 420 12.33 54.09 28.85
CA PRO A 420 12.60 54.07 27.40
C PRO A 420 13.85 54.86 26.97
N GLU A 421 14.21 55.92 27.70
CA GLU A 421 15.41 56.73 27.44
C GLU A 421 16.71 55.97 27.75
N GLU A 422 16.74 55.10 28.77
CA GLU A 422 17.88 54.23 29.07
C GLU A 422 18.09 53.14 28.01
N VAL A 423 17.03 52.70 27.32
CA VAL A 423 17.11 51.74 26.20
C VAL A 423 17.90 52.32 25.02
N LYS A 424 17.64 53.59 24.66
CA LYS A 424 18.37 54.26 23.56
C LYS A 424 19.83 54.57 23.89
N GLN A 425 20.15 54.86 25.15
CA GLN A 425 21.51 55.22 25.57
C GLN A 425 22.42 54.00 25.80
N LYS A 426 21.85 52.82 26.06
CA LYS A 426 22.60 51.60 26.41
C LYS A 426 22.74 50.60 25.24
N TYR A 427 21.93 50.74 24.19
CA TYR A 427 21.87 49.79 23.06
C TYR A 427 21.91 50.51 21.69
N GLU A 428 23.09 50.94 21.24
CA GLU A 428 23.30 51.39 19.85
C GLU A 428 23.28 50.21 18.85
N GLU A 429 23.55 48.98 19.31
CA GLU A 429 23.40 47.73 18.57
C GLU A 429 22.81 46.67 19.50
N LEU A 430 21.66 46.09 19.14
CA LEU A 430 21.08 44.95 19.87
C LEU A 430 22.07 43.79 19.85
N GLN A 431 22.32 43.14 20.99
CA GLN A 431 23.12 41.92 21.03
C GLN A 431 22.41 40.78 20.27
N GLU A 432 23.18 39.84 19.73
CA GLU A 432 22.63 38.69 19.02
C GLU A 432 21.80 37.80 19.97
N GLY A 433 20.49 38.02 19.99
CA GLY A 433 19.62 37.46 21.05
C GLY A 433 18.42 38.34 21.34
N GLU A 434 18.62 39.65 21.19
CA GLU A 434 17.68 40.71 21.52
C GLU A 434 16.82 41.11 20.31
N TYR A 435 15.59 41.56 20.56
CA TYR A 435 14.78 42.29 19.58
C TYR A 435 13.84 43.28 20.29
N ILE A 436 13.50 44.36 19.61
CA ILE A 436 12.59 45.39 20.11
C ILE A 436 11.23 45.18 19.44
N ASP A 437 10.15 45.12 20.21
CA ASP A 437 8.80 45.08 19.64
C ASP A 437 8.28 46.47 19.26
N ASN A 438 7.07 46.53 18.69
CA ASN A 438 6.47 47.79 18.25
C ASN A 438 6.20 48.77 19.40
N ASP A 439 6.20 48.29 20.64
CA ASP A 439 5.95 49.06 21.86
C ASP A 439 7.26 49.51 22.54
N GLY A 440 8.41 49.21 21.93
CA GLY A 440 9.73 49.61 22.43
C GLY A 440 10.30 48.69 23.51
N VAL A 441 9.69 47.53 23.76
CA VAL A 441 10.15 46.56 24.76
C VAL A 441 11.27 45.72 24.17
N VAL A 442 12.40 45.64 24.86
CA VAL A 442 13.49 44.74 24.52
C VAL A 442 13.15 43.34 25.02
N TRP A 443 13.18 42.36 24.13
CA TRP A 443 12.94 40.96 24.43
C TRP A 443 14.22 40.15 24.28
N VAL A 444 14.45 39.24 25.22
CA VAL A 444 15.53 38.25 25.15
C VAL A 444 14.94 36.84 25.19
N TRP A 445 15.56 35.94 24.43
CA TRP A 445 15.28 34.51 24.59
C TRP A 445 15.96 34.00 25.85
N GLY A 446 15.17 33.70 26.87
CA GLY A 446 15.62 33.06 28.10
C GLY A 446 15.40 31.55 28.03
N LYS A 447 16.28 30.78 28.69
CA LYS A 447 15.92 29.42 29.07
C LYS A 447 14.74 29.51 30.05
N LYS A 448 13.72 28.68 29.86
CA LYS A 448 12.59 28.55 30.78
C LYS A 448 13.06 28.22 32.18
#